data_AF-A0A401QJY3-F1
#
_entry.id   AF-A0A401QJY3-F1
#
_cell.length_a   1.000
_cell.length_b   1.000
_cell.length_c   1.000
_cell.angle_alpha   90.00
_cell.angle_beta   90.00
_cell.angle_gamma   90.00
#
_symmetry.space_group_name_H-M   'P 1'
#
loop_
_entity.id
_entity.type
_entity.pdbx_description
1 polymer ?
#
loop_
_entity_poly.entity_id
_entity_poly.type
_entity_poly.pdbx_seq_one_letter_code
_entity_poly.pdbx_strand_id
1 'polypeptide(L)'
;MEVAMPALDKAASELSVTDVYDIAAVVGQEFERIIDVFGCDAIAKLMPKVVRLLELLEVLVSRNQLDPEMEELRLELDRLRLERIDRIDRERKHQQ
;
A
#
# COMPACT_ATOMS: atom_id res chain seq x y z
N MET A 1 -19.33 -14.64 7.26
CA MET A 1 -17.90 -14.98 7.21
C MET A 1 -17.36 -14.22 6.02
N GLU A 2 -16.74 -13.07 6.29
CA GLU A 2 -16.16 -12.24 5.24
C GLU A 2 -15.01 -13.06 4.64
N VAL A 3 -15.13 -13.43 3.37
CA VAL A 3 -14.03 -14.11 2.68
C VAL A 3 -12.97 -13.04 2.51
N ALA A 4 -11.94 -13.07 3.35
CA ALA A 4 -10.80 -12.17 3.24
C ALA A 4 -10.26 -12.28 1.81
N MET A 5 -10.26 -11.17 1.09
CA MET A 5 -9.75 -11.11 -0.27
C MET A 5 -8.26 -11.48 -0.23
N PRO A 6 -7.77 -12.43 -1.04
CA PRO A 6 -6.37 -12.83 -1.05
C PRO A 6 -5.47 -11.62 -1.23
N ALA A 7 -4.38 -11.53 -0.47
CA ALA A 7 -3.47 -10.39 -0.49
C ALA A 7 -2.94 -10.07 -1.92
N LEU A 8 -2.82 -11.09 -2.78
CA LEU A 8 -2.41 -10.94 -4.18
C LEU A 8 -3.47 -10.29 -5.09
N ASP A 9 -4.74 -10.30 -4.70
CA ASP A 9 -5.85 -9.72 -5.48
C ASP A 9 -6.11 -8.25 -5.13
N LYS A 10 -5.47 -7.74 -4.08
CA LYS A 10 -5.60 -6.33 -3.65
C LYS A 10 -4.88 -5.39 -4.60
N ALA A 11 -5.40 -4.17 -4.76
CA ALA A 11 -4.67 -3.14 -5.48
C ALA A 11 -3.40 -2.74 -4.70
N ALA A 12 -2.33 -2.36 -5.40
CA ALA A 12 -1.05 -2.01 -4.77
C ALA A 12 -1.18 -0.88 -3.73
N SER A 13 -2.10 0.07 -3.95
CA SER A 13 -2.40 1.18 -3.02
C SER A 13 -3.13 0.75 -1.74
N GLU A 14 -3.74 -0.44 -1.76
CA GLU A 14 -4.54 -0.99 -0.65
C GLU A 14 -3.76 -2.02 0.18
N LEU A 15 -2.55 -2.38 -0.26
CA LEU A 15 -1.70 -3.31 0.45
C LEU A 15 -1.31 -2.74 1.82
N SER A 16 -1.29 -3.63 2.80
CA SER A 16 -0.74 -3.39 4.12
C SER A 16 0.52 -4.23 4.36
N VAL A 17 1.27 -3.92 5.41
CA VAL A 17 2.43 -4.72 5.82
C VAL A 17 2.03 -6.18 6.08
N THR A 18 0.84 -6.41 6.65
CA THR A 18 0.29 -7.77 6.84
C THR A 18 0.11 -8.51 5.52
N ASP A 19 -0.37 -7.83 4.48
CA ASP A 19 -0.55 -8.42 3.15
C ASP A 19 0.78 -8.85 2.53
N VAL A 20 1.86 -8.11 2.78
CA VAL A 20 3.22 -8.48 2.31
C VAL A 20 3.67 -9.79 2.98
N TYR A 21 3.39 -9.99 4.26
CA TYR A 21 3.68 -11.25 4.95
C TYR A 21 2.83 -12.41 4.45
N ASP A 22 1.55 -12.18 4.17
CA ASP A 22 0.66 -13.20 3.58
C ASP A 22 1.16 -13.63 2.19
N ILE A 23 1.57 -12.66 1.36
CA ILE A 23 2.21 -12.93 0.06
C ILE A 23 3.51 -13.72 0.25
N ALA A 24 4.35 -13.33 1.20
CA ALA A 24 5.62 -14.02 1.48
C ALA A 24 5.39 -15.49 1.86
N ALA A 25 4.35 -15.78 2.65
CA ALA A 25 3.99 -17.14 3.02
C ALA A 25 3.58 -18.00 1.81
N VAL A 26 2.73 -17.45 0.91
CA VAL A 26 2.32 -18.15 -0.32
C VAL A 26 3.54 -18.41 -1.23
N VAL A 27 4.41 -17.43 -1.39
CA VAL A 27 5.64 -17.58 -2.18
C VAL A 27 6.58 -18.62 -1.56
N GLY A 28 6.70 -18.63 -0.23
CA GLY A 28 7.49 -19.62 0.50
C GLY A 28 6.99 -21.05 0.26
N GLN A 29 5.68 -21.27 0.26
CA GLN A 29 5.09 -22.57 -0.05
C GLN A 29 5.37 -23.04 -1.48
N GLU A 30 5.38 -22.13 -2.46
CA GLU A 30 5.81 -22.49 -3.83
C GLU A 30 7.30 -22.86 -3.89
N PHE A 31 8.15 -22.16 -3.13
CA PHE A 31 9.56 -22.54 -3.03
C PHE A 31 9.74 -23.90 -2.38
N GLU A 32 9.03 -24.21 -1.30
CA GLU A 32 9.05 -25.55 -0.68
C GLU A 32 8.67 -26.63 -1.69
N ARG A 33 7.58 -26.45 -2.44
CA ARG A 33 7.19 -27.40 -3.51
C ARG A 33 8.27 -27.60 -4.57
N ILE A 34 8.95 -26.53 -4.99
CA ILE A 34 10.05 -26.63 -5.96
C ILE A 34 11.25 -27.35 -5.35
N ILE A 35 11.56 -27.07 -4.08
CA ILE A 35 12.65 -27.73 -3.35
C ILE A 35 12.37 -29.23 -3.22
N ASP A 36 11.13 -29.62 -2.92
CA ASP A 36 10.75 -31.03 -2.79
C ASP A 36 10.98 -31.84 -4.08
N VAL A 37 10.81 -31.21 -5.25
CA VAL A 37 10.94 -31.87 -6.56
C VAL A 37 12.35 -31.76 -7.15
N PHE A 38 13.00 -30.60 -7.00
CA PHE A 38 14.24 -30.26 -7.72
C PHE A 38 15.44 -30.05 -6.80
N GLY A 39 15.25 -30.09 -5.47
CA GLY A 39 16.28 -29.84 -4.47
C GLY A 39 16.54 -28.36 -4.20
N CYS A 40 17.18 -28.06 -3.06
CA CYS A 40 17.43 -26.69 -2.59
C CYS A 40 18.22 -25.81 -3.58
N ASP A 41 19.14 -26.42 -4.33
CA ASP A 41 20.02 -25.70 -5.26
C ASP A 41 19.24 -24.99 -6.37
N ALA A 42 18.05 -25.49 -6.73
CA ALA A 42 17.19 -24.90 -7.75
C ALA A 42 16.72 -23.48 -7.39
N ILE A 43 16.54 -23.18 -6.10
CA ILE A 43 16.01 -21.92 -5.60
C ILE A 43 17.05 -21.11 -4.81
N ALA A 44 18.17 -21.71 -4.39
CA ALA A 44 19.18 -21.08 -3.52
C ALA A 44 19.64 -19.68 -3.98
N LYS A 45 19.77 -19.45 -5.29
CA LYS A 45 20.17 -18.13 -5.85
C LYS A 45 19.01 -17.16 -6.06
N LEU A 46 17.78 -17.66 -6.15
CA LEU A 46 16.57 -16.86 -6.36
C LEU A 46 16.00 -16.38 -5.04
N MET A 47 15.99 -17.24 -4.02
CA MET A 47 15.45 -16.95 -2.68
C MET A 47 15.90 -15.60 -2.11
N PRO A 48 17.21 -15.28 -2.01
CA PRO A 48 17.63 -13.99 -1.45
C PRO A 48 17.16 -12.79 -2.28
N LYS A 49 16.95 -12.94 -3.60
CA LYS A 49 16.43 -11.86 -4.45
C LYS A 49 14.94 -11.62 -4.20
N VAL A 50 14.17 -12.68 -3.98
CA VAL A 50 12.74 -12.59 -3.67
C VAL A 50 12.54 -12.05 -2.26
N VAL A 51 13.34 -12.48 -1.29
CA VAL A 51 13.37 -11.85 0.04
C VAL A 51 13.64 -10.35 -0.08
N ARG A 52 14.65 -9.95 -0.87
CA ARG A 52 14.95 -8.53 -1.08
C ARG A 52 13.78 -7.76 -1.73
N LEU A 53 13.07 -8.36 -2.67
CA LEU A 53 11.89 -7.74 -3.28
C LEU A 53 10.76 -7.54 -2.26
N LEU A 54 10.52 -8.52 -1.40
CA LEU A 54 9.51 -8.45 -0.34
C LEU A 54 9.88 -7.39 0.71
N GLU A 55 11.16 -7.29 1.12
CA GLU A 55 11.66 -6.23 1.99
C GLU A 55 11.42 -4.83 1.40
N LEU A 56 11.70 -4.65 0.10
CA LEU A 56 11.48 -3.37 -0.59
C LEU A 56 9.98 -3.04 -0.65
N LEU A 57 9.14 -4.04 -0.92
CA LEU A 57 7.70 -3.89 -0.93
C LEU A 57 7.18 -3.48 0.45
N GLU A 58 7.66 -4.11 1.53
CA GLU A 58 7.29 -3.75 2.90
C GLU A 58 7.59 -2.28 3.20
N VAL A 59 8.76 -1.77 2.79
CA VAL A 59 9.13 -0.36 2.97
C VAL A 59 8.21 0.57 2.18
N LEU A 60 7.89 0.24 0.94
CA LEU A 60 7.00 1.06 0.11
C LEU A 60 5.58 1.08 0.66
N VAL A 61 5.06 -0.07 1.06
CA VAL A 61 3.73 -0.21 1.66
C VAL A 61 3.65 0.51 3.00
N SER A 62 4.67 0.36 3.86
CA SER A 62 4.74 1.07 5.13
C SER A 62 4.72 2.59 4.93
N ARG A 63 5.46 3.10 3.94
CA ARG A 63 5.46 4.54 3.62
C ARG A 63 4.11 5.02 3.09
N ASN A 64 3.44 4.22 2.27
CA ASN A 64 2.13 4.55 1.74
C ASN A 64 1.06 4.63 2.84
N GLN A 65 1.19 3.81 3.90
CA GLN A 65 0.36 3.90 5.11
C GLN A 65 0.76 5.08 6.02
N LEU A 66 2.01 5.52 5.94
CA LEU A 66 2.60 6.61 6.72
C LEU A 66 2.60 7.95 5.97
N ASP A 67 1.74 8.13 4.96
CA ASP A 67 1.48 9.46 4.38
C ASP A 67 0.15 10.08 4.85
N PRO A 68 -0.19 10.09 6.16
CA PRO A 68 -1.30 10.87 6.66
C PRO A 68 -1.03 12.37 6.52
N GLU A 69 0.23 12.79 6.40
CA GLU A 69 0.61 14.18 6.16
C GLU A 69 0.07 14.66 4.81
N MET A 70 0.20 13.87 3.74
CA MET A 70 -0.42 14.22 2.45
C MET A 70 -1.95 14.24 2.51
N GLU A 71 -2.58 13.39 3.33
CA GLU A 71 -4.03 13.42 3.53
C GLU A 71 -4.47 14.63 4.36
N GLU A 72 -3.72 15.00 5.40
CA GLU A 72 -3.93 16.24 6.18
C GLU A 72 -3.77 17.48 5.30
N LEU A 73 -2.72 17.52 4.46
CA LEU A 73 -2.51 18.60 3.48
C LEU A 73 -3.65 18.70 2.47
N ARG A 74 -4.21 17.57 2.03
CA ARG A 74 -5.40 17.54 1.16
C ARG A 74 -6.61 18.12 1.86
N LEU A 75 -6.88 17.70 3.09
CA LEU A 75 -7.99 18.21 3.90
C LEU A 75 -7.85 19.71 4.18
N GLU A 76 -6.65 20.17 4.49
CA GLU A 76 -6.38 21.59 4.74
C GLU A 76 -6.54 22.43 3.47
N LEU A 77 -6.09 21.92 2.32
CA LEU A 77 -6.31 22.57 1.02
C LEU A 77 -7.80 22.72 0.71
N ASP A 78 -8.60 21.67 0.95
CA ASP A 78 -10.04 21.71 0.70
C ASP A 78 -10.76 22.65 1.67
N ARG A 79 -10.35 22.70 2.94
CA ARG A 79 -10.83 23.69 3.92
C ARG A 79 -10.57 25.12 3.45
N LEU A 80 -9.34 25.42 3.01
CA LEU A 80 -8.94 26.74 2.52
C LEU A 80 -9.69 27.14 1.25
N ARG A 81 -10.02 26.18 0.38
CA ARG A 81 -10.85 26.42 -0.81
C ARG A 81 -12.27 26.80 -0.44
N LEU A 82 -12.88 26.11 0.53
CA LEU A 82 -14.21 26.44 1.04
C LEU A 82 -14.25 27.83 1.68
N GLU A 83 -13.29 28.15 2.55
CA GLU A 83 -13.19 29.47 3.17
C GLU A 83 -13.04 30.60 2.14
N ARG A 84 -12.29 30.36 1.06
CA ARG A 84 -12.15 31.33 -0.04
C ARG A 84 -13.48 31.57 -0.75
N ILE A 85 -14.23 30.51 -1.05
CA ILE A 85 -15.54 30.60 -1.72
C ILE A 85 -16.52 31.38 -0.84
N ASP A 86 -16.61 31.03 0.44
CA ASP A 86 -17.47 31.71 1.41
C ASP A 86 -17.15 33.21 1.52
N ARG A 87 -15.86 33.57 1.50
CA ARG A 87 -15.45 34.98 1.54
C ARG A 87 -15.91 35.75 0.29
N ILE A 88 -15.72 35.16 -0.90
CA ILE A 88 -16.16 35.78 -2.16
C ILE A 88 -17.67 35.97 -2.17
N ASP A 89 -18.44 35.02 -1.67
CA ASP A 89 -19.90 35.12 -1.61
C ASP A 89 -20.38 36.17 -0.61
N ARG A 90 -19.69 36.34 0.53
CA ARG A 90 -19.97 37.44 1.47
C ARG A 90 -19.67 38.80 0.84
N GLU A 91 -18.53 38.95 0.17
CA GLU A 91 -18.16 40.19 -0.52
C GLU A 91 -19.17 40.56 -1.61
N ARG A 92 -19.65 39.59 -2.39
CA ARG A 92 -20.72 39.81 -3.40
C ARG A 92 -22.03 40.27 -2.77
N LYS A 93 -22.42 39.69 -1.63
CA LYS A 93 -23.64 40.07 -0.89
C LYS A 93 -23.54 41.47 -0.27
N HIS A 94 -22.34 41.93 0.08
CA HIS A 94 -22.14 43.28 0.62
C HIS A 94 -22.07 44.38 -0.46
N GLN A 95 -21.92 44.00 -1.73
CA GLN A 95 -21.86 44.93 -2.87
C GLN A 95 -23.19 45.06 -3.65
N GLN A 96 -24.21 44.27 -3.30
CA GLN A 96 -25.60 44.40 -3.77
C GLN A 96 -26.45 45.13 -2.73
#